data_AF-A0A413ZGI1-F1
#
_entry.id   AF-A0A413ZGI1-F1
#
_cell.length_a   1.000
_cell.length_b   1.000
_cell.length_c   1.000
_cell.angle_alpha   90.00
_cell.angle_beta   90.00
_cell.angle_gamma   90.00
#
_symmetry.space_group_name_H-M   'P 1'
#
loop_
_entity.id
_entity.type
_entity.pdbx_description
1 polymer ?
#
loop_
_entity_poly.entity_id
_entity_poly.type
_entity_poly.pdbx_seq_one_letter_code
_entity_poly.pdbx_strand_id
1 'polypeptide(L)'
;MMFFVYHLQTYSPKNRAWKKVIDYVEKYKYVLIKNELSLDALKHELCDVVNRINAEHPKTKRMQYTAGPIDNDRTIRIEAHVMSGGCPDTVFIIDICKVRSVYQFSEKANILEQKGGEE
;
A
#
# COMPACT_ATOMS: atom_id res chain seq x y z
N MET A 1 2.71 -8.93 13.25
CA MET A 1 1.33 -8.73 12.75
C MET A 1 1.38 -8.46 11.25
N MET A 2 0.56 -9.11 10.43
CA MET A 2 0.53 -8.85 8.97
C MET A 2 -0.52 -7.79 8.62
N PHE A 3 -0.27 -7.10 7.51
CA PHE A 3 -1.16 -6.07 6.98
C PHE A 3 -1.38 -6.29 5.49
N PHE A 4 -2.48 -5.79 4.95
CA PHE A 4 -2.81 -5.96 3.54
C PHE A 4 -3.33 -4.67 2.93
N VAL A 5 -2.80 -4.30 1.77
CA VAL A 5 -3.30 -3.19 0.96
C VAL A 5 -4.58 -3.66 0.26
N TYR A 6 -5.73 -3.46 0.88
CA TYR A 6 -7.01 -3.94 0.33
C TYR A 6 -7.65 -2.94 -0.63
N HIS A 7 -7.33 -1.66 -0.48
CA HIS A 7 -7.86 -0.60 -1.33
C HIS A 7 -6.74 0.36 -1.72
N LEU A 8 -6.59 0.56 -3.02
CA LEU A 8 -5.72 1.55 -3.62
C LEU A 8 -6.52 2.28 -4.68
N GLN A 9 -6.67 3.58 -4.50
CA GLN A 9 -7.39 4.47 -5.40
C GLN A 9 -6.46 5.59 -5.85
N THR A 10 -6.37 5.80 -7.16
CA THR A 10 -5.62 6.90 -7.78
C THR A 10 -6.60 7.80 -8.53
N TYR A 11 -6.27 9.09 -8.61
CA TYR A 11 -7.07 10.09 -9.31
C TYR A 11 -6.35 10.57 -10.57
N SER A 12 -7.09 11.09 -11.55
CA SER A 12 -6.50 11.55 -12.81
C SER A 12 -5.41 12.60 -12.57
N PRO A 13 -4.18 12.40 -13.09
CA PRO A 13 -3.06 13.30 -12.83
C PRO A 13 -3.29 14.67 -13.47
N LYS A 14 -3.22 15.73 -12.66
CA LYS A 14 -3.32 17.12 -13.15
C LYS A 14 -2.00 17.68 -13.69
N ASN A 15 -0.89 17.03 -13.36
CA ASN A 15 0.45 17.43 -13.78
C ASN A 15 1.43 16.23 -13.77
N ARG A 16 2.66 16.46 -14.25
CA ARG A 16 3.70 15.41 -14.34
C ARG A 16 4.15 14.87 -12.98
N ALA A 17 4.13 15.69 -11.92
CA ALA A 17 4.46 15.24 -10.56
C ALA A 17 3.45 14.22 -10.05
N TRP A 18 2.15 14.48 -10.24
CA TRP A 18 1.08 13.56 -9.85
C TRP A 18 1.21 12.23 -10.58
N LYS A 19 1.45 12.28 -11.89
CA LYS A 19 1.64 11.06 -12.69
C LYS A 19 2.78 10.20 -12.14
N LYS A 20 3.94 10.80 -11.81
CA LYS A 20 5.08 10.07 -11.22
C LYS A 20 4.73 9.38 -9.89
N VAL A 21 3.98 10.05 -9.01
CA VAL A 21 3.55 9.46 -7.73
C VAL A 21 2.57 8.32 -7.99
N ILE A 22 1.59 8.53 -8.86
CA ILE A 22 0.58 7.52 -9.22
C ILE A 22 1.24 6.27 -9.80
N ASP A 23 2.09 6.44 -10.81
CA ASP A 23 2.84 5.34 -11.46
C ASP A 23 3.67 4.57 -10.42
N TYR A 24 4.19 5.25 -9.39
CA TYR A 24 4.97 4.62 -8.34
C TYR A 24 4.10 3.83 -7.34
N VAL A 25 2.97 4.38 -6.89
CA VAL A 25 2.15 3.74 -5.85
C VAL A 25 1.37 2.54 -6.36
N GLU A 26 1.08 2.46 -7.65
CA GLU A 26 0.37 1.33 -8.27
C GLU A 26 1.03 -0.02 -7.98
N LYS A 27 2.35 -0.06 -7.79
CA LYS A 27 3.07 -1.30 -7.43
C LYS A 27 2.64 -1.91 -6.08
N TYR A 28 1.98 -1.14 -5.22
CA TYR A 28 1.51 -1.61 -3.91
C TYR A 28 0.08 -2.14 -3.91
N LYS A 29 -0.58 -2.19 -5.07
CA LYS A 29 -1.95 -2.72 -5.17
C LYS A 29 -1.97 -4.20 -4.75
N TYR A 30 -2.80 -4.53 -3.76
CA TYR A 30 -2.96 -5.90 -3.23
C TYR A 30 -1.67 -6.53 -2.67
N VAL A 31 -0.76 -5.70 -2.14
CA VAL A 31 0.46 -6.19 -1.50
C VAL A 31 0.19 -6.62 -0.06
N LEU A 32 0.71 -7.80 0.30
CA LEU A 32 0.76 -8.30 1.67
C LEU A 32 2.05 -7.83 2.36
N ILE A 33 1.88 -7.17 3.51
CA ILE A 33 2.96 -6.59 4.32
C ILE A 33 3.18 -7.51 5.54
N LYS A 34 4.40 -8.02 5.68
CA LYS A 34 4.70 -9.14 6.59
C LYS A 34 4.66 -8.77 8.08
N ASN A 35 5.09 -7.56 8.43
CA ASN A 35 5.25 -7.13 9.81
C ASN A 35 5.11 -5.61 9.95
N GLU A 36 5.05 -5.12 11.19
CA GLU A 36 4.94 -3.70 11.53
C GLU A 36 6.13 -2.89 11.02
N LEU A 37 7.35 -3.43 11.12
CA LEU A 37 8.53 -2.78 10.56
C LEU A 37 8.40 -2.56 9.04
N SER A 38 7.85 -3.53 8.31
CA SER A 38 7.62 -3.41 6.86
C SER A 38 6.53 -2.39 6.54
N LEU A 39 5.54 -2.25 7.42
CA LEU A 39 4.49 -1.24 7.30
C LEU A 39 5.06 0.16 7.54
N ASP A 40 5.89 0.35 8.57
CA ASP A 40 6.51 1.65 8.84
C ASP A 40 7.53 2.02 7.76
N ALA A 41 8.26 1.04 7.24
CA ALA A 41 9.12 1.23 6.07
C ALA A 41 8.33 1.70 4.85
N LEU A 42 7.16 1.11 4.58
CA LEU A 42 6.27 1.54 3.49
C LEU A 42 5.78 2.99 3.69
N LYS A 43 5.38 3.36 4.91
CA LYS A 43 4.97 4.75 5.21
C LYS A 43 6.11 5.73 4.91
N HIS A 44 7.32 5.43 5.39
CA HIS A 44 8.49 6.26 5.14
C HIS A 44 8.87 6.32 3.66
N GLU A 45 8.90 5.19 2.95
CA GLU A 45 9.22 5.13 1.53
C GLU A 45 8.26 5.99 0.70
N LEU A 46 6.96 5.92 0.97
CA LEU A 46 5.96 6.74 0.28
C LEU A 46 6.10 8.23 0.60
N CYS A 47 6.38 8.58 1.86
CA CYS A 47 6.65 9.96 2.26
C CYS A 47 7.87 10.53 1.52
N ASP A 48 8.96 9.76 1.45
CA ASP A 48 10.20 10.14 0.79
C ASP A 48 10.00 10.31 -0.72
N VAL A 49 9.24 9.42 -1.35
CA VAL A 49 8.91 9.51 -2.78
C VAL A 49 8.12 10.78 -3.08
N VAL A 50 7.10 11.09 -2.26
CA VAL A 50 6.32 12.33 -2.40
C VAL A 50 7.22 13.56 -2.20
N ASN A 51 8.09 13.57 -1.19
CA ASN A 51 9.01 14.66 -0.93
C ASN A 51 10.03 14.86 -2.05
N ARG A 52 10.61 13.78 -2.58
CA ARG A 52 11.53 13.83 -3.72
C ARG A 52 10.84 14.39 -4.96
N ILE A 53 9.63 13.93 -5.29
CA ILE A 53 8.89 14.42 -6.46
C ILE A 53 8.49 15.89 -6.29
N ASN A 54 8.11 16.31 -5.08
CA ASN A 54 7.89 17.73 -4.77
C ASN A 54 9.15 18.56 -5.04
N ALA A 55 10.34 18.07 -4.62
CA ALA A 55 11.61 18.75 -4.85
C ALA A 55 12.03 18.81 -6.33
N GLU A 56 11.72 17.77 -7.11
CA GLU A 56 11.92 17.75 -8.57
C GLU A 56 10.99 18.72 -9.32
N HIS A 57 9.86 19.09 -8.71
CA HIS A 57 8.82 19.91 -9.33
C HIS A 57 8.46 21.16 -8.48
N PRO A 58 9.42 22.06 -8.18
CA PRO A 58 9.23 23.15 -7.23
C PRO A 58 8.21 24.22 -7.68
N LYS A 59 7.90 24.28 -8.98
CA LYS A 59 6.91 25.20 -9.56
C LYS A 59 5.46 24.71 -9.38
N THR A 60 5.25 23.45 -9.03
CA THR A 60 3.92 22.89 -8.82
C THR A 60 3.49 23.03 -7.36
N LYS A 61 2.17 23.04 -7.10
CA LYS A 61 1.67 23.03 -5.72
C LYS A 61 2.16 21.77 -5.00
N ARG A 62 2.70 21.95 -3.80
CA ARG A 62 3.28 20.87 -3.01
C ARG A 62 2.22 19.85 -2.60
N MET A 63 2.48 18.57 -2.87
CA MET A 63 1.71 17.46 -2.34
C MET A 63 2.01 17.30 -0.85
N GLN A 64 0.94 17.21 -0.05
CA GLN A 64 1.00 16.85 1.36
C GLN A 64 0.79 15.35 1.49
N TYR A 65 1.53 14.74 2.40
CA TYR A 65 1.47 13.31 2.69
C TYR A 65 0.93 13.13 4.10
N THR A 66 -0.01 12.21 4.27
CA THR A 66 -0.50 11.81 5.59
C THR A 66 -0.60 10.30 5.67
N ALA A 67 -0.26 9.75 6.84
CA ALA A 67 -0.41 8.34 7.14
C ALA A 67 -0.88 8.22 8.59
N GLY A 68 -2.04 7.60 8.80
CA GLY A 68 -2.60 7.49 10.13
C GLY A 68 -3.72 6.45 10.23
N PRO A 69 -4.07 6.05 11.46
CA PRO A 69 -5.18 5.16 11.69
C PRO A 69 -6.52 5.85 11.43
N ILE A 70 -7.46 5.10 10.87
CA ILE A 70 -8.87 5.46 10.68
C ILE A 70 -9.75 4.31 11.18
N ASP A 71 -11.05 4.57 11.38
CA ASP A 71 -12.03 3.57 11.80
C ASP A 71 -11.60 2.77 13.05
N ASN A 72 -11.42 3.48 14.18
CA ASN A 72 -11.01 2.89 15.46
C ASN A 72 -9.75 2.01 15.36
N ASP A 73 -8.72 2.49 14.65
CA ASP A 73 -7.41 1.83 14.50
C ASP A 73 -7.46 0.47 13.77
N ARG A 74 -8.53 0.20 13.02
CA ARG A 74 -8.66 -1.02 12.22
C ARG A 74 -7.96 -0.92 10.87
N THR A 75 -7.90 0.29 10.34
CA THR A 75 -7.38 0.58 9.01
C THR A 75 -6.39 1.72 9.11
N ILE A 76 -5.29 1.61 8.40
CA ILE A 76 -4.32 2.70 8.24
C ILE A 76 -4.55 3.28 6.85
N ARG A 77 -4.85 4.57 6.80
CA ARG A 77 -4.96 5.32 5.55
C ARG A 77 -3.67 6.05 5.29
N ILE A 78 -3.11 5.82 4.11
CA ILE A 78 -2.02 6.60 3.55
C ILE A 78 -2.57 7.36 2.35
N GLU A 79 -2.50 8.68 2.37
CA GLU A 79 -2.99 9.50 1.27
C GLU A 79 -2.04 10.66 0.97
N ALA A 80 -2.07 11.10 -0.28
CA ALA A 80 -1.47 12.35 -0.69
C ALA A 80 -2.52 13.25 -1.33
N HIS A 81 -2.49 14.54 -0.96
CA HIS A 81 -3.40 15.55 -1.49
C HIS A 81 -2.66 16.87 -1.71
N VAL A 82 -3.22 17.73 -2.57
CA VAL A 82 -2.74 19.09 -2.79
C VAL A 82 -3.79 20.08 -2.32
N MET A 83 -3.41 21.07 -1.53
CA MET A 83 -4.35 22.12 -1.14
C MET A 83 -4.57 23.11 -2.28
N SER A 84 -5.83 23.23 -2.73
CA SER A 84 -6.22 24.20 -3.75
C SER A 84 -7.43 25.01 -3.29
N GLY A 85 -7.19 26.27 -2.92
CA GLY A 85 -8.27 27.19 -2.53
C GLY A 85 -9.03 26.76 -1.28
N GLY A 86 -8.39 26.04 -0.36
CA GLY A 86 -9.03 25.53 0.86
C GLY A 86 -9.64 24.13 0.74
N CYS A 87 -9.74 23.59 -0.48
CA CYS A 87 -10.20 22.22 -0.71
C CYS A 87 -9.00 21.29 -0.99
N PRO A 88 -8.89 20.13 -0.31
CA PRO A 88 -7.88 19.13 -0.62
C PRO A 88 -8.24 18.42 -1.92
N ASP A 89 -7.26 18.35 -2.81
CA ASP A 89 -7.37 17.70 -4.11
C ASP A 89 -6.54 16.41 -4.05
N THR A 90 -7.23 15.29 -3.87
CA THR A 90 -6.59 14.00 -3.57
C THR A 90 -5.89 13.43 -4.81
N VAL A 91 -4.66 12.95 -4.61
CA VAL A 91 -3.83 12.32 -5.65
C VAL A 91 -3.98 10.80 -5.59
N PHE A 92 -3.87 10.23 -4.39
CA PHE A 92 -4.10 8.82 -4.15
C PHE A 92 -4.55 8.55 -2.71
N ILE A 93 -5.20 7.41 -2.51
CA ILE A 93 -5.57 6.84 -1.21
C ILE A 93 -5.15 5.37 -1.21
N ILE A 94 -4.48 4.93 -0.15
CA ILE A 94 -4.15 3.54 0.14
C ILE A 94 -4.73 3.22 1.51
N ASP A 95 -5.62 2.25 1.57
CA ASP A 95 -6.12 1.71 2.83
C ASP A 95 -5.51 0.34 3.10
N ILE A 96 -4.96 0.22 4.30
CA ILE A 96 -4.24 -0.95 4.77
C ILE A 96 -4.97 -1.52 5.97
N CYS A 97 -5.40 -2.77 5.90
CA CYS A 97 -6.08 -3.45 7.00
C CYS A 97 -5.15 -4.43 7.71
N LYS A 98 -5.40 -4.65 9.00
CA LYS A 98 -4.77 -5.71 9.78
C LYS A 98 -5.32 -7.08 9.37
N VAL A 99 -4.43 -8.00 8.97
CA VAL A 99 -4.82 -9.36 8.57
C VAL A 99 -5.18 -10.18 9.80
N ARG A 100 -6.35 -10.83 9.77
CA ARG A 100 -6.83 -11.70 10.88
C ARG A 100 -6.41 -13.15 10.72
N SER A 101 -6.43 -13.66 9.49
CA SER A 101 -6.04 -15.02 9.14
C SER A 101 -5.61 -15.07 7.69
N VAL A 102 -4.76 -16.03 7.34
CA VAL A 102 -4.33 -16.30 5.97
C VAL A 102 -4.83 -17.68 5.59
N TYR A 103 -5.57 -17.77 4.49
CA TYR A 103 -5.94 -19.04 3.90
C TYR A 103 -4.79 -19.53 3.02
N GLN A 104 -4.22 -20.68 3.35
CA GLN A 104 -3.22 -21.35 2.53
C GLN A 104 -3.79 -22.69 2.07
N PHE A 105 -3.95 -22.84 0.76
CA PHE A 105 -4.32 -24.12 0.18
C PHE A 105 -3.18 -25.12 0.38
N SER A 106 -3.50 -26.29 0.91
CA SER A 106 -2.58 -27.41 1.09
C SER A 106 -3.28 -28.66 0.56
N GLU A 107 -2.84 -29.16 -0.58
CA GLU A 107 -3.19 -30.53 -0.96
C GLU A 107 -2.44 -31.46 -0.01
N LYS A 108 -3.17 -32.33 0.69
CA LYS A 108 -2.55 -33.52 1.26
C LYS A 108 -2.05 -34.32 0.06
N ALA A 109 -0.74 -34.32 -0.18
CA ALA A 109 -0.15 -35.34 -1.04
C ALA A 109 -0.69 -36.67 -0.52
N ASN A 110 -1.42 -37.41 -1.36
CA ASN A 110 -1.69 -38.81 -1.09
C ASN A 110 -0.32 -39.47 -0.98
N ILE A 111 0.17 -39.61 0.26
CA ILE A 111 1.23 -40.55 0.59
C ILE A 111 0.57 -41.89 0.29
N LEU A 112 0.72 -42.34 -0.96
CA LEU A 112 0.52 -43.73 -1.30
C LEU A 112 1.39 -44.49 -0.30
N GLU A 113 0.75 -45.12 0.68
CA GLU A 113 1.39 -46.14 1.47
C GLU A 113 1.97 -47.12 0.45
N GLN A 114 3.29 -47.05 0.23
CA GLN A 114 4.01 -48.15 -0.38
C GLN A 114 3.86 -49.30 0.62
N LYS A 115 2.81 -50.10 0.43
CA LYS A 115 2.74 -51.44 0.98
C LYS A 115 3.89 -52.21 0.35
N GLY A 116 5.04 -52.17 1.03
CA GLY A 116 6.02 -53.21 0.91
C GLY A 116 5.40 -54.52 1.39
N GLY A 117 5.32 -55.49 0.50
CA GLY A 117 5.13 -56.92 0.78
C GLY A 117 5.87 -57.64 -0.33
N GLU A 118 7.11 -58.05 -0.06
CA GLU A 118 7.52 -59.42 0.33
C GLU A 118 7.49 -60.36 -0.87
N GLU A 119 8.67 -60.59 -1.45
CA GLU A 119 9.02 -61.80 -2.22
C GLU A 119 9.28 -62.98 -1.26
#